data_AF-A0A7X5E4A9-F1
#
_entry.id   AF-A0A7X5E4A9-F1
#
_cell.length_a   1.000
_cell.length_b   1.000
_cell.length_c   1.000
_cell.angle_alpha   90.00
_cell.angle_beta   90.00
_cell.angle_gamma   90.00
#
_symmetry.space_group_name_H-M   'P 1'
#
loop_
_entity.id
_entity.type
_entity.pdbx_description
1 polymer ?
#
loop_
_entity_poly.entity_id
_entity_poly.type
_entity_poly.pdbx_seq_one_letter_code
_entity_poly.pdbx_strand_id
1 'polypeptide(L)'
;MPKEQWYRHEGFYPAIIERERWLKVQSMLREKARPTVCNKSQHRYAGLLACRECGNPFAPMNRYWRGNRRVEYVCKGYQRNGKSYCASHRIHEETLDAMTWEWLTQTQKHRKEELKKILDLQKMWALRKPILDAHILSLQKKIQRYEPELDDILYRETMQPP
;
A
#
# COMPACT_ATOMS: atom_id res chain seq x y z
N MET A 1 18.83 14.97 33.84
CA MET A 1 18.17 13.65 33.88
C MET A 1 18.14 13.06 32.48
N PRO A 2 18.61 11.82 32.29
CA PRO A 2 18.46 11.07 31.04
C PRO A 2 16.99 10.85 30.67
N LYS A 3 16.67 10.74 29.37
CA LYS A 3 15.27 10.58 28.89
C LYS A 3 14.64 9.26 29.35
N GLU A 4 15.46 8.26 29.69
CA GLU A 4 15.01 6.94 30.14
C GLU A 4 14.32 6.98 31.52
N GLN A 5 14.49 8.06 32.29
CA GLN A 5 13.88 8.23 33.61
C GLN A 5 12.52 8.96 33.57
N TRP A 6 11.97 9.24 32.39
CA TRP A 6 10.71 9.97 32.26
C TRP A 6 9.52 9.01 32.37
N TYR A 7 8.79 9.09 33.48
CA TYR A 7 7.52 8.42 33.65
C TYR A 7 6.38 9.26 33.07
N ARG A 8 5.56 8.65 32.20
CA ARG A 8 4.31 9.24 31.70
C ARG A 8 3.13 8.54 32.37
N HIS A 9 2.32 9.30 33.10
CA HIS A 9 1.07 8.81 33.68
C HIS A 9 -0.07 8.97 32.66
N GLU A 10 -0.60 7.87 32.14
CA GLU A 10 -1.78 7.89 31.27
C GLU A 10 -3.06 8.06 32.11
N GLY A 11 -4.01 8.88 31.64
CA GLY A 11 -5.37 8.93 32.21
C GLY A 11 -5.56 9.75 33.50
N PHE A 12 -4.57 10.49 33.98
CA PHE A 12 -4.72 11.31 35.19
C PHE A 12 -5.71 12.48 35.03
N TYR A 13 -5.85 13.00 33.81
CA TYR A 13 -6.81 14.03 33.45
C TYR A 13 -7.80 13.49 32.41
N PRO A 14 -9.06 13.98 32.40
CA PRO A 14 -10.01 13.64 31.35
C PRO A 14 -9.43 14.02 29.99
N ALA A 15 -9.48 13.08 29.04
CA ALA A 15 -8.96 13.29 27.71
C ALA A 15 -9.81 14.33 26.97
N ILE A 16 -9.19 15.43 26.54
CA ILE A 16 -9.85 16.48 25.74
C ILE A 16 -10.19 15.95 24.34
N ILE A 17 -9.36 15.06 23.80
CA ILE A 17 -9.52 14.43 22.49
C ILE A 17 -9.33 12.93 22.68
N GLU A 18 -10.23 12.15 22.08
CA GLU A 18 -10.13 10.69 22.06
C GLU A 18 -8.80 10.21 21.46
N ARG A 19 -8.22 9.16 22.05
CA ARG A 19 -6.91 8.62 21.67
C ARG A 19 -6.84 8.25 20.19
N GLU A 20 -7.89 7.64 19.65
CA GLU A 20 -7.95 7.25 18.24
C GLU A 20 -7.88 8.47 17.31
N ARG A 21 -8.68 9.49 17.60
CA ARG A 21 -8.69 10.75 16.84
C ARG A 21 -7.33 11.46 16.92
N TRP A 22 -6.71 11.47 18.10
CA TRP A 22 -5.38 12.05 18.29
C TRP A 22 -4.32 11.28 17.47
N LEU A 23 -4.30 9.95 17.53
CA LEU A 23 -3.37 9.11 16.76
C LEU A 23 -3.53 9.31 15.25
N LYS A 24 -4.76 9.41 14.76
CA LYS A 24 -5.06 9.69 13.35
C LYS A 24 -4.49 11.03 12.90
N VAL A 25 -4.68 12.08 13.70
CA VAL A 25 -4.10 13.41 13.41
C VAL A 25 -2.57 13.35 13.45
N GLN A 26 -1.97 12.64 14.42
CA GLN A 26 -0.51 12.47 14.48
C GLN A 26 0.03 11.72 13.25
N SER A 27 -0.68 10.73 12.72
CA SER A 27 -0.31 10.07 11.46
C SER A 27 -0.34 11.05 10.29
N MET A 28 -1.44 11.80 10.14
CA MET A 28 -1.57 12.81 9.10
C MET A 28 -0.50 13.90 9.20
N LEU A 29 -0.12 14.31 10.43
CA LEU A 29 0.95 15.27 10.64
C LEU A 29 2.31 14.69 10.25
N ARG A 30 2.61 13.43 10.57
CA ARG A 30 3.84 12.76 10.14
C ARG A 30 3.92 12.60 8.63
N GLU A 31 2.80 12.26 7.98
CA GLU A 31 2.70 12.19 6.52
C GLU A 31 2.89 13.58 5.87
N LYS A 32 2.33 14.63 6.48
CA LYS A 32 2.54 16.03 6.05
C LYS A 32 3.90 16.61 6.45
N ALA A 33 4.67 15.96 7.32
CA ALA A 33 5.91 16.51 7.89
C ALA A 33 7.10 16.59 6.91
N ARG A 34 6.94 16.24 5.62
CA ARG A 34 7.92 16.57 4.57
C ARG A 34 7.26 16.94 3.24
N PRO A 35 7.69 18.01 2.52
CA PRO A 35 8.55 19.14 2.90
C PRO A 35 7.77 20.44 3.14
N THR A 36 8.40 21.34 3.90
CA THR A 36 8.06 22.76 4.09
C THR A 36 7.58 23.37 2.78
N VAL A 37 6.31 23.78 2.75
CA VAL A 37 5.71 24.51 1.63
C VAL A 37 6.30 25.92 1.62
N CYS A 38 7.53 26.05 1.14
CA CYS A 38 8.10 27.33 0.76
C CYS A 38 7.45 27.69 -0.58
N ASN A 39 6.69 28.78 -0.60
CA ASN A 39 6.01 29.40 -1.74
C ASN A 39 6.94 29.72 -2.94
N LYS A 40 7.46 28.70 -3.63
CA LYS A 40 8.18 28.79 -4.91
C LYS A 40 7.64 27.70 -5.82
N SER A 41 7.33 28.09 -7.05
CA SER A 41 6.83 27.27 -8.16
C SER A 41 6.98 25.76 -7.93
N GLN A 42 5.89 25.10 -7.56
CA GLN A 42 5.88 23.66 -7.34
C GLN A 42 6.09 22.97 -8.69
N HIS A 43 7.28 22.42 -8.90
CA HIS A 43 7.56 21.55 -10.04
C HIS A 43 6.94 20.17 -9.78
N ARG A 44 6.29 19.59 -10.80
CA ARG A 44 5.43 18.39 -10.65
C ARG A 44 6.08 17.22 -9.94
N TYR A 45 7.37 16.98 -10.19
CA TYR A 45 8.11 15.83 -9.66
C TYR A 45 9.10 16.20 -8.55
N ALA A 46 9.02 17.42 -8.01
CA ALA A 46 9.92 17.87 -6.94
C ALA A 46 9.75 16.99 -5.69
N GLY A 47 10.86 16.43 -5.20
CA GLY A 47 10.86 15.59 -4.00
C GLY A 47 10.41 14.14 -4.21
N LEU A 48 9.95 13.76 -5.41
CA LEU A 48 9.56 12.39 -5.74
C LEU A 48 10.73 11.58 -6.34
N LEU A 49 11.69 12.26 -6.95
CA LEU A 49 12.78 11.65 -7.69
C LEU A 49 14.05 11.55 -6.83
N ALA A 50 14.66 10.36 -6.81
CA ALA A 50 15.94 10.10 -6.18
C ALA A 50 16.93 9.49 -7.17
N CYS A 51 18.20 9.89 -7.08
CA CYS A 51 19.27 9.34 -7.89
C CYS A 51 19.59 7.91 -7.44
N ARG A 52 19.57 6.96 -8.37
CA ARG A 52 19.92 5.56 -8.07
C ARG A 52 21.36 5.39 -7.60
N GLU A 53 22.29 6.17 -8.14
CA GLU A 53 23.72 6.03 -7.80
C GLU A 53 24.07 6.62 -6.44
N CYS A 54 23.68 7.87 -6.17
CA CYS A 54 24.10 8.57 -4.95
C CYS A 54 22.99 8.76 -3.91
N GLY A 55 21.77 8.27 -4.16
CA GLY A 55 20.62 8.40 -3.26
C GLY A 55 20.09 9.82 -3.05
N ASN A 56 20.75 10.84 -3.59
CA ASN A 56 20.34 12.23 -3.42
C ASN A 56 19.11 12.56 -4.28
N PRO A 57 18.23 13.47 -3.83
CA PRO A 57 17.05 13.85 -4.59
C PRO A 57 17.44 14.62 -5.86
N PHE A 58 16.56 14.61 -6.86
CA PHE A 58 16.70 15.53 -7.98
C PHE A 58 16.11 16.91 -7.64
N ALA A 59 16.79 17.96 -8.09
CA ALA A 59 16.33 19.33 -7.99
C ALA A 59 15.82 19.82 -9.36
N PRO A 60 14.63 20.42 -9.44
CA PRO A 60 14.13 21.00 -10.67
C PRO A 60 14.88 22.29 -11.02
N MET A 61 15.14 22.49 -12.31
CA MET A 61 15.81 23.68 -12.84
C MET A 61 15.12 24.13 -14.12
N ASN A 62 14.72 25.41 -14.17
CA ASN A 62 14.24 26.03 -15.40
C ASN A 62 15.42 26.35 -16.32
N ARG A 63 15.33 25.91 -17.58
CA ARG A 63 16.22 26.27 -18.68
C ARG A 63 15.45 27.12 -19.67
N TYR A 64 16.11 28.16 -20.18
CA TYR A 64 15.56 29.02 -21.22
C TYR A 64 16.45 28.94 -22.44
N TRP A 65 15.87 28.61 -23.60
CA TRP A 65 16.57 28.58 -24.88
C TRP A 65 15.68 29.14 -25.97
N ARG A 66 16.13 30.19 -26.67
CA ARG A 66 15.39 30.87 -27.76
C ARG A 66 13.92 31.17 -27.40
N GLY A 67 13.68 31.67 -26.20
CA GLY A 67 12.33 31.98 -25.69
C GLY A 67 11.50 30.78 -25.22
N ASN A 68 11.96 29.54 -25.43
CA ASN A 68 11.32 28.34 -24.91
C ASN A 68 11.82 28.01 -23.49
N ARG A 69 10.90 27.75 -22.57
CA ARG A 69 11.17 27.33 -21.19
C ARG A 69 11.02 25.82 -21.08
N ARG A 70 12.07 25.14 -20.59
CA ARG A 70 12.07 23.70 -20.29
C ARG A 70 12.44 23.46 -18.84
N VAL A 71 11.87 22.42 -18.23
CA VAL A 71 12.21 22.01 -16.87
C VAL A 71 13.09 20.75 -16.94
N GLU A 72 14.23 20.81 -16.27
CA GLU A 72 15.14 19.67 -16.11
C GLU A 72 15.28 19.33 -14.62
N TYR A 73 15.25 18.05 -14.31
CA TYR A 73 15.57 17.51 -13.00
C TYR A 73 17.03 17.09 -13.01
N VAL A 74 17.84 17.71 -12.14
CA VAL A 74 19.28 17.45 -12.04
C VAL A 74 19.59 16.80 -10.69
N CYS A 75 20.47 15.80 -10.69
CA CYS A 75 20.91 15.16 -9.45
C CYS A 75 21.57 16.19 -8.51
N LYS A 76 21.02 16.33 -7.29
CA LYS A 76 21.52 17.30 -6.31
C LYS A 76 22.90 16.94 -5.78
N GLY A 77 23.24 15.65 -5.75
CA GLY A 77 24.58 15.18 -5.38
C GLY A 77 25.64 15.69 -6.35
N TYR A 78 25.41 15.51 -7.66
CA TYR A 78 26.27 16.06 -8.71
C TYR A 78 26.30 17.59 -8.67
N GLN A 79 25.15 18.24 -8.51
CA GLN A 79 25.07 19.70 -8.51
C GLN A 79 25.89 20.34 -7.37
N ARG A 80 25.95 19.71 -6.20
CA ARG A 80 26.67 20.24 -5.03
C ARG A 80 28.14 19.87 -4.99
N ASN A 81 28.44 18.61 -5.32
CA ASN A 81 29.76 18.02 -5.08
C ASN A 81 30.54 17.77 -6.38
N GLY A 82 29.92 17.99 -7.55
CA GLY A 82 30.54 17.79 -8.86
C GLY A 82 30.63 16.31 -9.28
N LYS A 83 31.38 16.09 -10.37
CA LYS A 83 31.54 14.78 -11.02
C LYS A 83 32.23 13.74 -10.13
N SER A 84 33.05 14.17 -9.17
CA SER A 84 33.74 13.28 -8.24
C SER A 84 32.76 12.51 -7.33
N TYR A 85 31.55 13.02 -7.13
CA TYR A 85 30.57 12.44 -6.23
C TYR A 85 29.45 11.67 -6.94
N CYS A 86 29.00 12.15 -8.11
CA CYS A 86 27.98 11.47 -8.92
C CYS A 86 28.11 11.91 -10.37
N ALA A 87 27.68 11.09 -11.35
CA ALA A 87 27.60 11.53 -12.74
C ALA A 87 26.52 12.62 -12.94
N SER A 88 26.62 13.34 -14.06
CA SER A 88 25.69 14.42 -14.43
C SER A 88 24.33 13.88 -14.88
N HIS A 89 23.60 13.21 -14.00
CA HIS A 89 22.24 12.75 -14.26
C HIS A 89 21.29 13.93 -14.43
N ARG A 90 20.61 13.95 -15.58
CA ARG A 90 19.61 14.95 -15.94
C ARG A 90 18.43 14.25 -16.57
N ILE A 91 17.23 14.69 -16.23
CA ILE A 91 15.99 14.14 -16.75
C ILE A 91 15.11 15.31 -17.18
N HIS A 92 14.58 15.29 -18.39
CA HIS A 92 13.62 16.29 -18.86
C HIS A 92 12.24 16.02 -18.27
N GLU A 93 11.50 17.07 -17.89
CA GLU A 93 10.14 16.92 -17.37
C GLU A 93 9.20 16.24 -18.38
N GLU A 94 9.35 16.53 -19.68
CA GLU A 94 8.58 15.91 -20.76
C GLU A 94 8.78 14.38 -20.82
N THR A 95 10.00 13.91 -20.54
CA THR A 95 10.30 12.47 -20.49
C THR A 95 9.57 11.81 -19.32
N LEU A 96 9.54 12.46 -18.15
CA LEU A 96 8.81 11.98 -16.99
C LEU A 96 7.30 11.97 -17.25
N ASP A 97 6.78 13.00 -17.90
CA ASP A 97 5.36 13.10 -18.28
C ASP A 97 4.96 11.93 -19.18
N ALA A 98 5.74 11.67 -20.24
CA ALA A 98 5.48 10.57 -21.18
C ALA A 98 5.50 9.21 -20.47
N MET A 99 6.53 8.95 -19.65
CA MET A 99 6.63 7.70 -18.88
C MET A 99 5.49 7.55 -17.88
N THR A 100 5.11 8.63 -17.19
CA THR A 100 4.01 8.61 -16.21
C THR A 100 2.69 8.31 -16.90
N TRP A 101 2.44 8.94 -18.05
CA TRP A 101 1.23 8.73 -18.84
C TRP A 101 1.13 7.32 -19.40
N GLU A 102 2.22 6.82 -19.97
CA GLU A 102 2.31 5.44 -20.47
C GLU A 102 2.04 4.44 -19.35
N TRP A 103 2.72 4.59 -18.21
CA TRP A 103 2.51 3.71 -17.07
C TRP A 103 1.07 3.75 -16.55
N LEU A 104 0.46 4.94 -16.46
CA LEU A 104 -0.91 5.11 -16.00
C LEU A 104 -1.90 4.43 -16.95
N THR A 105 -1.74 4.61 -18.27
CA THR A 105 -2.62 4.02 -19.28
C THR A 105 -2.52 2.49 -19.30
N GLN A 106 -1.29 1.94 -19.25
CA GLN A 106 -1.08 0.50 -19.14
C GLN A 106 -1.69 -0.08 -17.86
N THR A 107 -1.47 0.59 -16.72
CA THR A 107 -2.03 0.18 -15.42
C THR A 107 -3.55 0.20 -15.44
N GLN A 108 -4.16 1.23 -16.04
CA GLN A 108 -5.61 1.33 -16.16
C GLN A 108 -6.17 0.19 -17.02
N LYS A 109 -5.52 -0.12 -18.15
CA LYS A 109 -5.92 -1.23 -19.03
C LYS A 109 -5.85 -2.58 -18.31
N HIS A 110 -4.71 -2.88 -17.68
CA HIS A 110 -4.52 -4.12 -16.94
C HIS A 110 -5.54 -4.25 -15.80
N ARG A 111 -5.78 -3.18 -15.03
CA ARG A 111 -6.81 -3.20 -13.98
C ARG A 111 -8.21 -3.48 -14.51
N LYS A 112 -8.60 -2.92 -15.66
CA LYS A 112 -9.90 -3.21 -16.28
C LYS A 112 -10.02 -4.68 -16.69
N GLU A 113 -8.97 -5.25 -17.26
CA GLU A 113 -8.93 -6.66 -17.66
C GLU A 113 -9.01 -7.59 -16.44
N GLU A 114 -8.25 -7.31 -15.39
CA GLU A 114 -8.30 -8.08 -14.14
C GLU A 114 -9.67 -7.98 -13.46
N LEU A 115 -10.26 -6.78 -13.40
CA LEU A 115 -11.61 -6.60 -12.85
C LEU A 115 -12.65 -7.41 -13.63
N LYS A 116 -12.53 -7.47 -14.97
CA LYS A 116 -13.41 -8.30 -15.79
C LYS A 116 -13.27 -9.78 -15.45
N LYS A 117 -12.04 -10.30 -15.34
CA LYS A 117 -11.77 -11.70 -14.95
C LYS A 117 -12.36 -12.02 -13.57
N ILE A 118 -12.17 -11.14 -12.59
CA ILE A 118 -12.72 -11.29 -11.24
C ILE A 118 -14.25 -11.34 -11.29
N LEU A 119 -14.88 -10.44 -12.06
CA LEU A 119 -16.33 -10.41 -12.21
C LEU A 119 -16.87 -11.71 -12.85
N ASP A 120 -16.18 -12.24 -13.86
CA ASP A 120 -16.55 -13.48 -14.52
C ASP A 120 -16.40 -14.69 -13.58
N LEU A 121 -15.32 -14.74 -12.79
CA LEU A 121 -15.14 -15.74 -11.73
C LEU A 121 -16.25 -15.64 -10.67
N GLN A 122 -16.61 -14.42 -10.25
CA GLN A 122 -17.67 -14.19 -9.27
C GLN A 122 -19.02 -14.68 -9.79
N LYS A 123 -19.34 -14.44 -11.07
CA LYS A 123 -20.56 -14.98 -11.70
C LYS A 123 -20.55 -16.50 -11.72
N MET A 124 -19.45 -17.13 -12.15
CA MET A 124 -19.34 -18.59 -12.17
C MET A 124 -19.46 -19.19 -10.76
N TRP A 125 -18.85 -18.57 -9.77
CA TRP A 125 -18.98 -18.98 -8.38
C TRP A 125 -20.42 -18.84 -7.88
N ALA A 126 -21.10 -17.72 -8.16
CA ALA A 126 -22.49 -17.52 -7.77
C ALA A 126 -23.44 -18.59 -8.35
N LEU A 127 -23.18 -19.04 -9.58
CA LEU A 127 -23.95 -20.14 -10.21
C LEU A 127 -23.68 -21.50 -9.55
N ARG A 128 -22.43 -21.78 -9.18
CA ARG A 128 -22.04 -23.07 -8.58
C ARG A 128 -22.36 -23.17 -7.10
N LYS A 129 -22.36 -22.04 -6.38
CA LYS A 129 -22.60 -21.94 -4.94
C LYS A 129 -23.84 -22.70 -4.47
N PRO A 130 -25.05 -22.50 -5.02
CA PRO A 130 -26.24 -23.21 -4.52
C PRO A 130 -26.15 -24.74 -4.68
N ILE A 131 -25.51 -25.22 -5.76
CA ILE A 131 -25.31 -26.66 -5.99
C ILE A 131 -24.34 -27.24 -4.95
N LEU A 132 -23.24 -26.54 -4.71
CA LEU A 132 -22.26 -26.93 -3.70
C LEU A 132 -22.87 -26.87 -2.29
N ASP A 133 -23.62 -25.83 -1.97
CA ASP A 133 -24.32 -25.67 -0.69
C ASP A 133 -25.33 -26.82 -0.47
N ALA A 134 -26.07 -27.22 -1.51
CA ALA A 134 -26.99 -28.36 -1.44
C ALA A 134 -26.25 -29.69 -1.23
N HIS A 135 -25.10 -29.88 -1.88
CA HIS A 135 -24.29 -31.09 -1.69
C HIS A 135 -23.68 -31.15 -0.30
N ILE A 136 -23.17 -30.02 0.21
CA ILE A 136 -22.67 -29.88 1.59
C ILE A 136 -23.79 -30.24 2.58
N LEU A 137 -25.00 -29.72 2.39
CA LEU A 137 -26.14 -30.02 3.26
C LEU A 137 -26.49 -31.52 3.25
N SER A 138 -26.45 -32.16 2.08
CA SER A 138 -26.70 -33.60 1.93
C SER A 138 -25.65 -34.43 2.69
N LEU A 139 -24.38 -34.08 2.57
CA LEU A 139 -23.29 -34.74 3.28
C LEU A 139 -23.39 -34.53 4.80
N GLN A 140 -23.69 -33.30 5.24
CA GLN A 140 -23.92 -33.00 6.66
C GLN A 140 -25.05 -33.85 7.25
N LYS A 141 -26.15 -34.05 6.53
CA LYS A 141 -27.25 -34.94 6.97
C LYS A 141 -26.81 -36.40 7.07
N LYS A 142 -25.95 -36.87 6.17
CA LYS A 142 -25.40 -38.23 6.25
C LYS A 142 -24.49 -38.38 7.47
N ILE A 143 -23.62 -37.40 7.73
CA ILE A 143 -22.76 -37.38 8.91
C ILE A 143 -23.62 -37.46 10.19
N GLN A 144 -24.62 -36.59 10.32
CA GLN A 144 -25.55 -36.60 11.47
C GLN A 144 -26.30 -37.93 11.64
N ARG A 145 -26.54 -38.67 10.55
CA ARG A 145 -27.18 -39.99 10.62
C ARG A 145 -26.22 -41.07 11.15
N TYR A 146 -24.96 -41.04 10.71
CA TYR A 146 -23.96 -42.04 11.07
C TYR A 146 -23.32 -41.79 12.44
N GLU A 147 -23.27 -40.54 12.92
CA GLU A 147 -22.76 -40.19 14.26
C GLU A 147 -23.36 -41.07 15.39
N PRO A 148 -24.69 -41.18 15.56
CA PRO A 148 -25.27 -42.01 16.62
C PRO A 148 -25.08 -43.52 16.40
N GLU A 149 -24.95 -43.98 15.15
CA GLU A 149 -24.65 -45.39 14.85
C GLU A 149 -23.23 -45.76 15.31
N LEU A 150 -22.27 -44.85 15.13
CA LEU A 150 -20.92 -45.01 15.64
C LEU A 150 -20.88 -44.94 17.17
N ASP A 151 -21.63 -44.03 17.77
CA ASP A 151 -21.73 -43.92 19.24
C ASP A 151 -22.29 -45.21 19.87
N ASP A 152 -23.31 -45.83 19.25
CA ASP A 152 -23.88 -47.10 19.71
C ASP A 152 -22.89 -48.28 19.55
N ILE A 153 -22.17 -48.35 18.43
CA ILE A 153 -21.12 -49.37 18.23
C ILE A 153 -20.00 -49.20 19.29
N LEU A 154 -19.52 -47.98 19.50
CA LEU A 154 -18.51 -47.66 20.52
C LEU A 154 -19.00 -47.99 21.93
N TYR A 155 -20.26 -47.70 22.25
CA TYR A 155 -20.86 -48.04 23.53
C TYR A 155 -20.90 -49.55 23.76
N ARG A 156 -21.22 -50.34 22.72
CA ARG A 156 -21.24 -51.81 22.78
C ARG A 156 -19.85 -52.42 22.94
N GLU A 157 -18.84 -51.90 22.24
CA GLU A 157 -17.45 -52.38 22.34
C GLU A 157 -16.79 -52.00 23.69
N THR A 158 -17.17 -50.87 24.28
CA THR A 158 -16.63 -50.41 25.57
C THR A 158 -17.33 -51.02 26.79
N MET A 159 -18.55 -51.56 26.66
CA MET A 159 -19.29 -52.23 27.74
C MET A 159 -19.16 -53.76 27.76
N GLN A 160 -18.33 -54.36 26.91
CA GLN A 160 -18.07 -55.80 26.98
C GLN A 160 -17.26 -56.12 28.26
N PRO A 161 -17.79 -56.89 29.23
CA PRO A 161 -17.05 -57.27 30.41
C PRO A 161 -15.88 -58.20 30.04
N PRO A 162 -14.79 -58.22 30.82
CA PRO A 162 -13.64 -59.09 30.59
C PRO A 162 -13.99 -60.58 30.64
#